data_AF-A0AA95ZE83-F1
#
_entry.id   AF-A0AA95ZE83-F1
#
_cell.length_a   1.000
_cell.length_b   1.000
_cell.length_c   1.000
_cell.angle_alpha   90.00
_cell.angle_beta   90.00
_cell.angle_gamma   90.00
#
_symmetry.space_group_name_H-M   'P 1'
#
loop_
_entity.id
_entity.type
_entity.pdbx_description
1 polymer ?
#
loop_
_entity_poly.entity_id
_entity_poly.type
_entity_poly.pdbx_seq_one_letter_code
_entity_poly.pdbx_strand_id
1 'polypeptide(L)'
;MSLTACVPVAAWANLPIEKISFQPQVKGLGCLKPETLAMISELVAKIGPIQITSTCGGRHARHSQHYGGKAVDFRPLATSPRAAVAAAKALECTGGVGSYPGGLVHVDVGDREASWYGHKRARRQYAQLAQRRR
;
A
#
# COMPACT_ATOMS: atom_id res chain seq x y z
N MET A 1 -18.15 -20.59 10.49
CA MET A 1 -17.67 -19.67 9.43
C MET A 1 -18.19 -18.30 9.76
N SER A 2 -17.41 -17.48 10.48
CA SER A 2 -17.80 -16.10 10.78
C SER A 2 -17.40 -15.22 9.61
N LEU A 3 -18.39 -14.73 8.88
CA LEU A 3 -18.23 -13.64 7.93
C LEU A 3 -18.22 -12.35 8.75
N THR A 4 -17.02 -11.88 9.12
CA THR A 4 -16.87 -10.53 9.66
C THR A 4 -16.83 -9.59 8.47
N ALA A 5 -18.00 -9.11 8.05
CA ALA A 5 -18.07 -8.01 7.10
C ALA A 5 -17.55 -6.75 7.80
N CYS A 6 -16.45 -6.17 7.32
CA CYS A 6 -16.01 -4.85 7.75
C CYS A 6 -17.11 -3.84 7.40
N VAL A 7 -17.88 -3.42 8.41
CA VAL A 7 -18.94 -2.43 8.30
C VAL A 7 -18.32 -1.08 7.90
N PRO A 8 -18.88 -0.34 6.92
CA PRO A 8 -18.35 0.95 6.52
C PRO A 8 -18.87 2.02 7.48
N VAL A 9 -18.36 2.05 8.72
CA VAL A 9 -18.54 3.20 9.59
C VAL A 9 -17.56 4.27 9.11
N ALA A 10 -18.09 5.29 8.43
CA ALA A 10 -17.46 6.56 8.07
C ALA A 10 -15.92 6.55 8.20
N ALA A 11 -15.24 5.92 7.23
CA ALA A 11 -13.80 5.67 7.25
C ALA A 11 -12.91 6.93 7.36
N TRP A 12 -13.52 8.12 7.30
CA TRP A 12 -12.86 9.41 7.45
C TRP A 12 -12.76 9.87 8.91
N ALA A 13 -13.75 9.54 9.76
CA ALA A 13 -13.87 10.09 11.10
C ALA A 13 -12.84 9.54 12.09
N ASN A 14 -12.27 8.36 11.79
CA ASN A 14 -11.33 7.65 12.67
C ASN A 14 -9.90 7.62 12.11
N LEU A 15 -9.58 8.41 11.08
CA LEU A 15 -8.20 8.49 10.60
C LEU A 15 -7.33 9.19 11.64
N PRO A 16 -6.17 8.62 12.02
CA PRO A 16 -5.21 9.28 12.90
C PRO A 16 -4.45 10.36 12.11
N ILE A 17 -5.15 11.40 11.69
CA ILE A 17 -4.63 12.48 10.83
C ILE A 17 -3.41 13.15 11.48
N GLU A 18 -3.35 13.23 12.81
CA GLU A 18 -2.19 13.74 13.54
C GLU A 18 -0.92 12.91 13.35
N LYS A 19 -1.05 11.64 12.95
CA LYS A 19 0.07 10.73 12.65
C LYS A 19 0.35 10.61 11.15
N ILE A 20 -0.36 11.37 10.32
CA ILE A 20 -0.23 11.35 8.87
C ILE A 20 0.25 12.71 8.39
N SER A 21 1.46 12.74 7.84
CA SER A 21 1.99 13.90 7.14
C SER A 21 2.01 13.66 5.63
N PHE A 22 2.12 14.73 4.85
CA PHE A 22 2.08 14.67 3.38
C PHE A 22 3.32 15.33 2.78
N GLN A 23 3.87 14.73 1.74
CA GLN A 23 4.80 15.43 0.84
C GLN A 23 4.04 16.50 0.04
N PRO A 24 4.70 17.62 -0.38
CA PRO A 24 4.03 18.76 -0.98
C PRO A 24 3.16 18.45 -2.21
N GLN A 25 3.54 17.44 -3.01
CA GLN A 25 2.80 17.04 -4.21
C GLN A 25 1.50 16.26 -3.93
N VAL A 26 1.28 15.80 -2.69
CA VAL A 26 0.13 14.98 -2.33
C VAL A 26 -1.04 15.89 -1.99
N LYS A 27 -2.13 15.79 -2.77
CA LYS A 27 -3.35 16.60 -2.60
C LYS A 27 -4.24 16.15 -1.42
N GLY A 28 -3.72 15.30 -0.54
CA GLY A 28 -4.44 14.66 0.56
C GLY A 28 -5.02 13.29 0.23
N LEU A 29 -5.95 12.84 1.08
CA LEU A 29 -6.54 11.50 1.06
C LEU A 29 -7.86 11.41 0.31
N GLY A 30 -8.43 12.54 -0.15
CA GLY A 30 -9.83 12.57 -0.57
C GLY A 30 -10.17 11.83 -1.87
N CYS A 31 -9.16 11.37 -2.60
CA CYS A 31 -9.33 10.51 -3.76
C CYS A 31 -9.32 9.01 -3.42
N LEU A 32 -9.00 8.66 -2.17
CA LEU A 32 -8.87 7.27 -1.73
C LEU A 32 -10.24 6.68 -1.40
N LYS A 33 -10.38 5.38 -1.63
CA LYS A 33 -11.59 4.64 -1.29
C LYS A 33 -11.67 4.35 0.21
N PRO A 34 -12.87 4.16 0.78
CA PRO A 34 -13.05 3.87 2.20
C PRO A 34 -12.22 2.69 2.70
N GLU A 35 -12.12 1.62 1.91
CA GLU A 35 -11.29 0.45 2.24
C GLU A 35 -9.80 0.79 2.38
N THR A 36 -9.27 1.71 1.57
CA THR A 36 -7.88 2.16 1.63
C THR A 36 -7.65 3.08 2.84
N LEU A 37 -8.63 3.91 3.18
CA LEU A 37 -8.58 4.72 4.41
C LEU A 37 -8.56 3.84 5.66
N ALA A 38 -9.39 2.79 5.70
CA ALA A 38 -9.41 1.82 6.80
C ALA A 38 -8.06 1.11 6.95
N MET A 39 -7.49 0.62 5.83
CA MET A 39 -6.15 0.03 5.80
C MET A 39 -5.07 1.00 6.31
N ILE A 40 -5.10 2.27 5.89
CA ILE A 40 -4.15 3.30 6.38
C ILE A 40 -4.29 3.47 7.90
N SER A 41 -5.52 3.55 8.41
CA SER A 41 -5.77 3.68 9.86
C SER A 41 -5.17 2.52 10.65
N GLU A 42 -5.44 1.29 10.23
CA GLU A 42 -4.93 0.09 10.90
C GLU A 42 -3.40 0.00 10.81
N LEU A 43 -2.84 0.33 9.64
CA LEU A 43 -1.40 0.35 9.43
C LEU A 43 -0.72 1.35 10.38
N VAL A 44 -1.21 2.59 10.44
CA VAL A 44 -0.67 3.65 11.32
C VAL A 44 -0.80 3.26 12.80
N ALA A 45 -1.88 2.57 13.18
CA ALA A 45 -2.02 2.05 14.54
C ALA A 45 -0.93 1.04 14.90
N LYS A 46 -0.48 0.21 13.95
CA LYS A 46 0.57 -0.80 14.16
C LYS A 46 1.99 -0.25 14.06
N ILE A 47 2.25 0.71 13.16
CA ILE A 47 3.62 1.13 12.81
C ILE A 47 3.98 2.54 13.28
N GLY A 48 3.00 3.30 13.75
CA GLY A 48 3.16 4.70 14.12
C GLY A 48 3.09 5.65 12.92
N PRO A 49 3.56 6.90 13.09
CA PRO A 49 3.40 7.95 12.10
C PRO A 49 4.02 7.62 10.73
N ILE A 50 3.37 8.11 9.68
CA ILE A 50 3.80 7.96 8.29
C ILE A 50 3.82 9.31 7.58
N GLN A 51 4.67 9.41 6.57
CA GLN A 51 4.62 10.48 5.59
C GLN A 51 4.19 9.93 4.25
N ILE A 52 3.00 10.31 3.79
CA ILE A 52 2.46 9.90 2.49
C ILE A 52 3.15 10.68 1.40
N THR A 53 3.65 9.96 0.40
CA THR A 53 4.40 10.51 -0.74
C THR A 53 3.62 10.45 -2.04
N SER A 54 2.62 9.56 -2.13
CA SER A 54 1.75 9.45 -3.30
C SER A 54 0.38 8.83 -2.98
N THR A 55 -0.67 9.36 -3.61
CA THR A 55 -2.05 8.84 -3.59
C THR A 55 -2.52 8.64 -5.03
N CYS A 56 -3.56 9.35 -5.52
CA CYS A 56 -4.08 9.13 -6.88
C CYS A 56 -3.42 10.00 -7.95
N GLY A 57 -2.57 10.95 -7.55
CA GLY A 57 -1.92 11.89 -8.44
C GLY A 57 -0.56 11.41 -8.93
N GLY A 58 -0.18 11.84 -10.14
CA GLY A 58 1.11 11.52 -10.76
C GLY A 58 1.02 10.41 -11.80
N ARG A 59 2.19 9.92 -12.22
CA ARG A 59 2.31 8.85 -13.21
C ARG A 59 2.60 7.52 -12.52
N HIS A 60 1.70 6.57 -12.67
CA HIS A 60 1.85 5.20 -12.18
C HIS A 60 1.86 4.20 -13.33
N ALA A 61 2.30 2.97 -13.04
CA ALA A 61 2.26 1.87 -13.99
C ALA A 61 0.83 1.62 -14.53
N ARG A 62 0.73 1.09 -15.74
CA ARG A 62 -0.56 0.72 -16.33
C ARG A 62 -1.30 -0.25 -15.40
N HIS A 63 -2.57 0.02 -15.11
CA HIS A 63 -3.40 -0.71 -14.14
C HIS A 63 -2.94 -0.62 -12.67
N SER A 64 -2.19 0.42 -12.30
CA SER A 64 -1.87 0.68 -10.91
C SER A 64 -3.12 0.96 -10.06
N GLN A 65 -3.13 0.46 -8.84
CA GLN A 65 -4.19 0.69 -7.86
C GLN A 65 -4.31 2.16 -7.41
N HIS A 66 -3.25 2.97 -7.59
CA HIS A 66 -3.29 4.42 -7.32
C HIS A 66 -4.38 5.13 -8.14
N TYR A 67 -4.55 4.76 -9.42
CA TYR A 67 -5.57 5.38 -10.27
C TYR A 67 -7.00 5.10 -9.82
N GLY A 68 -7.21 4.02 -9.06
CA GLY A 68 -8.52 3.65 -8.52
C GLY A 68 -8.75 4.10 -7.08
N GLY A 69 -7.85 4.91 -6.51
CA GLY A 69 -7.92 5.30 -5.10
C GLY A 69 -7.68 4.14 -4.13
N LYS A 70 -7.04 3.06 -4.61
CA LYS A 70 -6.85 1.81 -3.87
C LYS A 70 -5.45 1.64 -3.28
N ALA A 71 -4.56 2.61 -3.42
CA ALA A 71 -3.16 2.50 -3.02
C ALA A 71 -2.59 3.79 -2.45
N VAL A 72 -1.54 3.62 -1.65
CA VAL A 72 -0.74 4.69 -1.07
C VAL A 72 0.74 4.31 -1.09
N ASP A 73 1.58 5.30 -1.38
CA ASP A 73 3.02 5.20 -1.14
C ASP A 73 3.38 6.09 0.05
N PHE A 74 4.19 5.59 0.97
CA PHE A 74 4.57 6.32 2.19
C PHE A 74 5.98 5.97 2.69
N ARG A 75 6.49 6.82 3.58
CA ARG A 75 7.66 6.55 4.42
C ARG A 75 7.22 6.33 5.87
N PRO A 76 7.59 5.22 6.53
CA PRO A 76 7.40 5.09 7.97
C PRO A 76 8.35 6.05 8.70
N LEU A 77 7.87 6.70 9.77
CA LEU A 77 8.65 7.66 10.54
C LEU A 77 9.12 7.10 11.88
N ALA A 78 8.42 6.11 12.43
CA ALA A 78 8.74 5.49 13.72
C ALA A 78 9.31 4.07 13.62
N THR A 79 9.40 3.50 12.41
CA THR A 79 9.92 2.15 12.20
C THR A 79 10.66 2.01 10.88
N SER A 80 11.36 0.89 10.69
CA SER A 80 12.06 0.61 9.44
C SER A 80 11.07 0.28 8.31
N PRO A 81 11.41 0.59 7.04
CA PRO A 81 10.61 0.16 5.88
C PRO A 81 10.34 -1.35 5.85
N ARG A 82 11.29 -2.17 6.31
CA ARG A 82 11.15 -3.62 6.40
C ARG A 82 10.07 -4.03 7.41
N ALA A 83 10.07 -3.41 8.58
CA ALA A 83 9.06 -3.65 9.60
C ALA A 83 7.68 -3.15 9.16
N ALA A 84 7.61 -1.99 8.50
CA ALA A 84 6.38 -1.47 7.93
C ALA A 84 5.78 -2.41 6.87
N VAL A 85 6.61 -2.97 5.98
CA VAL A 85 6.19 -4.00 5.01
C VAL A 85 5.68 -5.26 5.72
N ALA A 86 6.36 -5.71 6.77
CA ALA A 86 5.94 -6.89 7.53
C ALA A 86 4.57 -6.66 8.20
N ALA A 87 4.37 -5.50 8.82
CA ALA A 87 3.09 -5.12 9.41
C ALA A 87 1.98 -4.99 8.35
N ALA A 88 2.26 -4.37 7.20
CA ALA A 88 1.29 -4.23 6.11
C ALA A 88 0.84 -5.60 5.55
N LYS A 89 1.78 -6.55 5.41
CA LYS A 89 1.49 -7.93 4.98
C LYS A 89 0.64 -8.71 5.98
N ALA A 90 0.64 -8.32 7.25
CA ALA A 90 -0.13 -8.97 8.30
C ALA A 90 -1.56 -8.43 8.44
N LEU A 91 -1.92 -7.38 7.68
CA LEU A 91 -3.30 -6.87 7.66
C LEU A 91 -4.14 -7.72 6.72
N GLU A 92 -5.35 -8.10 7.14
CA GLU A 92 -6.27 -8.88 6.31
C GLU A 92 -6.82 -8.09 5.12
N CYS A 93 -6.87 -6.75 5.23
CA CYS A 93 -7.39 -5.87 4.19
C CYS A 93 -6.39 -5.54 3.07
N THR A 94 -5.12 -5.97 3.21
CA THR A 94 -4.07 -5.66 2.26
C THR A 94 -4.11 -6.59 1.05
N GLY A 95 -4.11 -6.00 -0.14
CA GLY A 95 -3.91 -6.68 -1.41
C GLY A 95 -2.42 -6.76 -1.78
N GLY A 96 -1.85 -5.66 -2.23
CA GLY A 96 -0.43 -5.58 -2.62
C GLY A 96 0.44 -4.88 -1.58
N VAL A 97 1.68 -5.38 -1.40
CA VAL A 97 2.72 -4.71 -0.59
C VAL A 97 4.05 -4.72 -1.31
N GLY A 98 4.71 -3.57 -1.38
CA GLY A 98 6.07 -3.50 -1.87
C GLY A 98 6.94 -2.48 -1.18
N SER A 99 8.24 -2.56 -1.41
CA SER A 99 9.19 -1.52 -1.00
C SER A 99 10.18 -1.22 -2.11
N TYR A 100 10.50 0.05 -2.26
CA TYR A 100 11.48 0.56 -3.22
C TYR A 100 12.84 0.81 -2.55
N PRO A 101 13.95 0.79 -3.31
CA PRO A 101 15.21 1.35 -2.86
C PRO A 101 15.00 2.79 -2.35
N GLY A 102 15.53 3.13 -1.17
CA GLY A 102 15.30 4.42 -0.51
C GLY A 102 14.16 4.44 0.52
N GLY A 103 13.61 3.27 0.87
CA GLY A 103 12.74 3.11 2.04
C GLY A 103 11.28 3.53 1.85
N LEU A 104 10.88 3.78 0.61
CA LEU A 104 9.48 4.00 0.26
C LEU A 104 8.72 2.67 0.27
N VAL A 105 7.54 2.67 0.89
CA VAL A 105 6.65 1.51 1.00
C VAL A 105 5.38 1.77 0.21
N HIS A 106 4.96 0.78 -0.57
CA HIS A 106 3.70 0.73 -1.29
C HIS A 106 2.75 -0.24 -0.60
N VAL A 107 1.50 0.16 -0.40
CA VAL A 107 0.42 -0.74 0.05
C VAL A 107 -0.86 -0.42 -0.70
N ASP A 108 -1.59 -1.45 -1.11
CA ASP A 108 -2.87 -1.34 -1.80
C ASP A 108 -3.89 -2.39 -1.30
N VAL A 109 -5.17 -2.16 -1.61
CA VAL A 109 -6.32 -3.04 -1.27
C VAL A 109 -6.89 -3.75 -2.50
N GLY A 110 -6.09 -3.92 -3.56
CA GLY A 110 -6.53 -4.58 -4.79
C GLY A 110 -6.65 -6.11 -4.62
N ASP A 111 -7.46 -6.75 -5.46
CA ASP A 111 -7.76 -8.20 -5.38
C ASP A 111 -6.56 -9.13 -5.64
N ARG A 112 -5.35 -8.58 -5.82
CA ARG A 112 -4.14 -9.36 -6.10
C ARG A 112 -3.19 -9.27 -4.91
N GLU A 113 -3.02 -10.39 -4.22
CA GLU A 113 -1.86 -10.61 -3.35
C GLU A 113 -0.58 -10.60 -4.19
N ALA A 114 0.03 -9.42 -4.29
CA ALA A 114 1.31 -9.24 -4.94
C ALA A 114 2.24 -8.59 -3.93
N SER A 115 3.17 -9.38 -3.38
CA SER A 115 4.30 -8.82 -2.66
C SER A 115 5.51 -8.68 -3.59
N TRP A 116 6.13 -7.50 -3.64
CA TRP A 116 7.34 -7.27 -4.44
C TRP A 116 8.37 -6.43 -3.68
N TYR A 117 9.62 -6.91 -3.66
CA TYR A 117 10.77 -6.14 -3.18
C TYR A 117 11.57 -5.62 -4.38
N GLY A 118 12.20 -4.46 -4.19
CA GLY A 118 13.20 -3.81 -5.05
C GLY A 118 13.68 -4.56 -6.31
N HIS A 119 13.65 -3.83 -7.43
CA HIS A 119 13.87 -4.22 -8.84
C HIS A 119 12.66 -4.83 -9.54
N LYS A 120 12.34 -4.24 -10.72
CA LYS A 120 11.32 -4.73 -11.65
C LYS A 120 11.37 -6.26 -11.75
N ARG A 121 10.29 -6.91 -11.32
CA ARG A 121 9.96 -8.33 -11.49
C ARG A 121 10.97 -9.13 -12.34
N ALA A 122 11.74 -9.98 -11.66
CA ALA A 122 12.37 -11.17 -12.23
C ALA A 122 11.35 -12.24 -12.74
N ARG A 123 10.10 -11.85 -13.09
CA ARG A 123 9.12 -12.76 -13.69
C ARG A 123 9.41 -13.11 -15.16
N ARG A 124 10.42 -12.49 -15.80
CA ARG A 124 10.85 -12.89 -17.16
C ARG A 124 11.83 -14.08 -17.18
N GLN A 125 12.59 -14.32 -16.11
CA GLN A 125 13.62 -15.38 -16.16
C GLN A 125 13.04 -16.79 -16.07
N TYR A 126 12.01 -17.03 -15.25
CA TYR A 126 11.37 -18.35 -15.19
C TYR A 126 10.58 -18.71 -16.45
N ALA A 127 9.94 -17.74 -17.12
CA ALA A 127 9.22 -17.98 -18.37
C ALA A 127 10.17 -18.29 -19.54
N GLN A 128 11.34 -17.65 -19.61
CA GLN A 128 12.33 -17.90 -20.66
C GLN A 128 13.12 -19.20 -20.47
N LEU A 129 13.39 -19.61 -19.22
CA LEU A 129 14.06 -20.88 -18.92
C LEU A 129 13.18 -22.10 -19.22
N ALA A 130 11.87 -22.00 -19.00
CA ALA A 130 10.92 -23.05 -19.37
C ALA A 130 10.80 -23.25 -20.89
N GLN A 131 11.07 -22.20 -21.67
CA GLN A 131 10.95 -22.23 -23.14
C GLN A 131 12.24 -22.67 -23.84
N ARG A 132 13.40 -22.61 -23.17
CA ARG A 132 14.69 -23.14 -23.69
C ARG A 132 14.92 -24.63 -23.38
N ARG A 133 13.99 -25.27 -22.66
CA ARG A 133 14.02 -26.69 -22.31
C ARG A 133 13.00 -27.53 -23.10
N ARG A 134 12.48 -27.00 -24.20
CA ARG A 134 11.69 -27.73 -25.19
C ARG A 134 12.47 -27.80 -26.49
#